data_AF-A0A1G7RT55-F1
#
_entry.id   AF-A0A1G7RT55-F1
#
_cell.length_a   1.000
_cell.length_b   1.000
_cell.length_c   1.000
_cell.angle_alpha   90.00
_cell.angle_beta   90.00
_cell.angle_gamma   90.00
#
_symmetry.space_group_name_H-M   'P 1'
#
loop_
_entity.id
_entity.type
_entity.pdbx_description
1 polymer ?
#
loop_
_entity_poly.entity_id
_entity_poly.type
_entity_poly.pdbx_seq_one_letter_code
_entity_poly.pdbx_strand_id
1 'polypeptide(L)'
;MELIDDEGRLFGQVNVIDALVVLLIAAVVVAGAAFVLTDDPEPAPETDTTYATLDVGTVSPYIVDAIEEGDTHSPNDASTLRITDVHLTPQGANTRVVLRVALEGELNDQDSLIYEGAPPRLGRTLGIATDRYQINGQIRDVGDSDSLTTEQQRVLLSSRVDAGTAEDVTPGDEIRLSDRTVARVENVTTYTTNRPTRRQLLVEATLTGHRQQDRLRFGGSPVRRGQSVTLSTSEYTFNGRIEQVGGDISLGETTTRTVTLRMEDVREDFADAIEPGMVERTGDTTVARVTGVETEPSLIIATGEDGSVNVVDHPVNREVTITAELQLRETSSGLAFKGDQIRQGSTVTLDLGTATVEATAVSVER
;
A
#
# COMPACT_ATOMS: atom_id res chain seq x y z
N MET A 1 -22.77 -68.06 -57.37
CA MET A 1 -23.93 -67.28 -57.86
C MET A 1 -23.32 -66.05 -58.50
N GLU A 2 -23.43 -65.93 -59.82
CA GLU A 2 -22.83 -64.81 -60.55
C GLU A 2 -23.67 -63.56 -60.29
N LEU A 3 -23.04 -62.47 -59.88
CA LEU A 3 -23.73 -61.24 -59.43
C LEU A 3 -24.30 -60.44 -60.62
N ILE A 4 -23.78 -60.68 -61.82
CA ILE A 4 -24.14 -60.02 -63.08
C ILE A 4 -24.22 -61.11 -64.15
N ASP A 5 -25.31 -61.15 -64.94
CA ASP A 5 -25.49 -62.09 -66.04
C ASP A 5 -24.90 -61.58 -67.38
N ASP A 6 -24.78 -62.46 -68.38
CA ASP A 6 -24.21 -62.17 -69.71
C ASP A 6 -25.01 -61.10 -70.50
N GLU A 7 -26.20 -60.74 -70.05
CA GLU A 7 -27.02 -59.64 -70.59
C GLU A 7 -26.91 -58.33 -69.78
N GLY A 8 -26.05 -58.27 -68.77
CA GLY A 8 -25.78 -57.07 -67.98
C GLY A 8 -26.86 -56.75 -66.95
N ARG A 9 -27.54 -57.76 -66.38
CA ARG A 9 -28.53 -57.59 -65.29
C ARG A 9 -27.95 -58.00 -63.94
N LEU A 10 -28.14 -57.15 -62.94
CA LEU A 10 -27.77 -57.38 -61.54
C LEU A 10 -28.82 -58.31 -60.90
N PHE A 11 -28.38 -59.45 -60.36
CA PHE A 11 -29.25 -60.49 -59.76
C PHE A 11 -30.38 -61.02 -60.69
N GLY A 12 -30.24 -60.90 -62.02
CA GLY A 12 -31.19 -61.42 -63.01
C GLY A 12 -32.55 -60.71 -63.07
N GLN A 13 -32.76 -59.63 -62.31
CA GLN A 13 -34.04 -58.91 -62.26
C GLN A 13 -33.96 -57.44 -62.70
N VAL A 14 -32.80 -56.78 -62.58
CA VAL A 14 -32.65 -55.34 -62.87
C VAL A 14 -31.45 -55.09 -63.77
N ASN A 15 -31.58 -54.25 -64.79
CA ASN A 15 -30.45 -53.88 -65.65
C ASN A 15 -29.38 -53.13 -64.83
N VAL A 16 -28.10 -53.53 -64.92
CA VAL A 16 -26.97 -52.92 -64.20
C VAL A 16 -26.90 -51.41 -64.41
N ILE A 17 -27.21 -50.93 -65.61
CA ILE A 17 -27.17 -49.50 -65.95
C ILE A 17 -28.23 -48.74 -65.15
N ASP A 18 -29.44 -49.28 -65.07
CA ASP A 18 -30.55 -48.65 -64.37
C ASP A 18 -30.33 -48.66 -62.85
N ALA A 19 -29.76 -49.75 -62.32
CA ALA A 19 -29.33 -49.82 -60.92
C ALA A 19 -28.27 -48.76 -60.58
N LEU A 20 -27.31 -48.51 -61.48
CA LEU A 20 -26.31 -47.45 -61.33
C LEU A 20 -26.92 -46.05 -61.39
N VAL A 21 -27.89 -45.81 -62.27
CA VAL A 21 -28.59 -44.52 -62.35
C VAL A 21 -29.39 -44.25 -61.08
N VAL A 22 -30.10 -45.25 -60.54
CA VAL A 22 -30.83 -45.11 -59.28
C VAL A 22 -29.87 -44.86 -58.12
N LEU A 23 -28.72 -45.54 -58.08
CA LEU A 23 -27.69 -45.30 -57.07
C LEU A 23 -27.11 -43.88 -57.17
N LEU A 24 -26.89 -43.38 -58.38
CA LEU A 24 -26.43 -42.01 -58.63
C LEU A 24 -27.47 -41.00 -58.14
N ILE A 25 -28.75 -41.19 -58.47
CA ILE A 25 -29.84 -40.31 -58.04
C ILE A 25 -29.97 -40.35 -56.51
N ALA A 26 -29.92 -41.53 -55.90
CA ALA A 26 -29.94 -41.68 -54.45
C ALA A 26 -28.74 -40.99 -53.79
N ALA A 27 -27.54 -41.11 -54.37
CA ALA A 27 -26.34 -40.43 -53.87
C ALA A 27 -26.47 -38.91 -53.98
N VAL A 28 -27.03 -38.39 -55.08
CA VAL A 28 -27.26 -36.94 -55.27
C VAL A 28 -28.33 -36.42 -54.31
N VAL A 29 -29.40 -37.19 -54.05
CA VAL A 29 -30.46 -36.81 -53.11
C VAL A 29 -29.93 -36.83 -51.67
N VAL A 30 -29.14 -37.85 -51.29
CA VAL A 30 -28.53 -37.94 -49.96
C VAL A 30 -27.50 -36.80 -49.78
N ALA A 31 -26.68 -36.52 -50.79
CA ALA A 31 -25.74 -35.40 -50.76
C ALA A 31 -26.45 -34.03 -50.70
N GLY A 32 -27.53 -33.86 -51.45
CA GLY A 32 -28.35 -32.64 -51.43
C GLY A 32 -29.08 -32.44 -50.10
N ALA A 33 -29.61 -33.52 -49.51
CA ALA A 33 -30.25 -33.47 -48.19
C ALA A 33 -29.25 -33.17 -47.08
N ALA A 34 -28.03 -33.74 -47.15
CA ALA A 34 -26.96 -33.42 -46.21
C ALA A 34 -26.55 -31.93 -46.33
N PHE A 35 -26.46 -31.38 -47.54
CA PHE A 35 -26.07 -29.98 -47.75
C PHE A 35 -27.13 -28.98 -47.25
N VAL A 36 -28.43 -29.30 -47.38
CA VAL A 36 -29.53 -28.45 -46.88
C VAL A 36 -29.71 -28.54 -45.36
N LEU A 37 -29.29 -29.65 -44.74
CA LEU A 37 -29.36 -29.85 -43.28
C LEU A 37 -28.10 -29.42 -42.54
N THR A 38 -27.05 -29.02 -43.27
CA THR A 38 -25.84 -28.45 -42.69
C THR A 38 -26.05 -26.95 -42.64
N ASP A 39 -26.60 -26.44 -41.53
CA ASP A 39 -26.42 -25.04 -41.16
C ASP A 39 -24.91 -24.87 -40.97
N ASP A 40 -24.22 -24.31 -41.97
CA ASP A 40 -22.86 -23.83 -41.78
C ASP A 40 -22.90 -22.87 -40.59
N PRO A 41 -22.17 -23.13 -39.48
CA PRO A 41 -22.16 -22.20 -38.37
C PRO A 41 -21.69 -20.86 -38.93
N GLU A 42 -22.47 -19.80 -38.68
CA GLU A 42 -22.07 -18.45 -39.03
C GLU A 42 -20.63 -18.24 -38.53
N PRO A 43 -19.73 -17.69 -39.36
CA PRO A 43 -18.35 -17.46 -38.93
C PRO A 43 -18.40 -16.67 -37.63
N ALA A 44 -17.72 -17.19 -36.60
CA ALA A 44 -17.67 -16.53 -35.31
C ALA A 44 -17.25 -15.06 -35.53
N PRO A 45 -17.94 -14.11 -34.89
CA PRO A 45 -17.62 -12.71 -35.07
C PRO A 45 -16.14 -12.48 -34.77
N GLU A 46 -15.48 -11.63 -35.57
CA GLU A 46 -14.08 -11.30 -35.35
C GLU A 46 -13.96 -10.48 -34.06
N THR A 47 -13.49 -11.16 -33.00
CA THR A 47 -13.21 -10.54 -31.71
C THR A 47 -11.76 -10.10 -31.63
N ASP A 48 -11.52 -8.98 -30.97
CA ASP A 48 -10.19 -8.54 -30.59
C ASP A 48 -10.04 -8.54 -29.06
N THR A 49 -8.83 -8.35 -28.55
CA THR A 49 -8.53 -8.22 -27.13
C THR A 49 -7.82 -6.92 -26.82
N THR A 50 -8.30 -6.19 -25.83
CA THR A 50 -7.60 -5.07 -25.21
C THR A 50 -7.50 -5.27 -23.71
N TYR A 51 -6.60 -4.54 -23.04
CA TYR A 51 -6.45 -4.66 -21.60
C TYR A 51 -6.83 -3.36 -20.91
N ALA A 52 -7.48 -3.49 -19.75
CA ALA A 52 -7.89 -2.36 -18.93
C ALA A 52 -7.46 -2.54 -17.48
N THR A 53 -7.15 -1.42 -16.82
CA THR A 53 -6.94 -1.38 -15.36
C THR A 53 -8.22 -0.95 -14.68
N LEU A 54 -8.77 -1.81 -13.82
CA LEU A 54 -9.98 -1.56 -13.05
C LEU A 54 -9.62 -1.22 -11.59
N ASP A 55 -10.06 -0.04 -11.14
CA ASP A 55 -10.04 0.34 -9.73
C ASP A 55 -11.37 -0.08 -9.10
N VAL A 56 -11.35 -1.22 -8.40
CA VAL A 56 -12.50 -1.79 -7.69
C VAL A 56 -12.78 -1.03 -6.39
N GLY A 57 -11.76 -0.35 -5.86
CA GLY A 57 -11.84 0.35 -4.60
C GLY A 57 -11.64 -0.60 -3.42
N THR A 58 -12.35 -0.35 -2.32
CA THR A 58 -12.16 -1.06 -1.06
C THR A 58 -13.17 -2.19 -0.91
N VAL A 59 -12.66 -3.39 -0.65
CA VAL A 59 -13.41 -4.65 -0.61
C VAL A 59 -13.09 -5.38 0.70
N SER A 60 -14.08 -6.11 1.25
CA SER A 60 -13.87 -6.92 2.46
C SER A 60 -12.97 -8.15 2.20
N PRO A 61 -12.17 -8.59 3.19
CA PRO A 61 -11.20 -9.66 3.01
C PRO A 61 -11.77 -10.97 2.43
N TYR A 62 -12.97 -11.37 2.88
CA TYR A 62 -13.59 -12.62 2.40
C TYR A 62 -13.94 -12.62 0.90
N ILE A 63 -14.13 -11.44 0.29
CA ILE A 63 -14.31 -11.33 -1.18
C ILE A 63 -12.94 -11.32 -1.85
N VAL A 64 -11.96 -10.63 -1.26
CA VAL A 64 -10.60 -10.53 -1.79
C VAL A 64 -9.97 -11.92 -1.94
N ASP A 65 -10.15 -12.78 -0.94
CA ASP A 65 -9.66 -14.17 -0.96
C ASP A 65 -10.36 -15.05 -2.00
N ALA A 66 -11.48 -14.60 -2.56
CA ALA A 66 -12.18 -15.30 -3.64
C ALA A 66 -11.84 -14.76 -5.04
N ILE A 67 -11.14 -13.61 -5.14
CA ILE A 67 -10.72 -13.03 -6.42
C ILE A 67 -9.41 -13.70 -6.85
N GLU A 68 -9.43 -14.36 -8.01
CA GLU A 68 -8.28 -15.06 -8.55
C GLU A 68 -7.90 -14.55 -9.94
N GLU A 69 -6.60 -14.62 -10.27
CA GLU A 69 -6.14 -14.44 -11.65
C GLU A 69 -6.68 -15.59 -12.50
N GLY A 70 -7.24 -15.27 -13.66
CA GLY A 70 -7.94 -16.22 -14.53
C GLY A 70 -9.46 -16.23 -14.37
N ASP A 71 -10.02 -15.59 -13.34
CA ASP A 71 -11.46 -15.41 -13.20
C ASP A 71 -12.06 -14.75 -14.45
N THR A 72 -13.21 -15.27 -14.92
CA THR A 72 -13.87 -14.78 -16.12
C THR A 72 -15.29 -14.28 -15.86
N HIS A 73 -15.73 -13.31 -16.67
CA HIS A 73 -17.09 -12.80 -16.67
C HIS A 73 -17.53 -12.48 -18.10
N SER A 74 -18.60 -13.12 -18.57
CA SER A 74 -19.19 -12.89 -19.89
C SER A 74 -20.60 -12.31 -19.74
N PRO A 75 -20.78 -10.97 -19.88
CA PRO A 75 -22.10 -10.34 -19.76
C PRO A 75 -23.04 -10.67 -20.93
N ASN A 76 -22.49 -11.17 -22.04
CA ASN A 76 -23.21 -11.65 -23.23
C ASN A 76 -22.28 -12.59 -24.05
N ASP A 77 -22.79 -13.15 -25.15
CA ASP A 77 -22.06 -14.11 -25.99
C ASP A 77 -20.87 -13.48 -26.77
N ALA A 78 -20.83 -12.15 -26.88
CA ALA A 78 -19.85 -11.40 -27.68
C ALA A 78 -18.82 -10.66 -26.83
N SER A 79 -18.82 -10.80 -25.50
CA SER A 79 -17.93 -10.08 -24.60
C SER A 79 -17.47 -10.98 -23.47
N THR A 80 -16.16 -11.09 -23.30
CA THR A 80 -15.55 -11.83 -22.18
C THR A 80 -14.51 -10.98 -21.48
N LEU A 81 -14.61 -10.88 -20.16
CA LEU A 81 -13.58 -10.29 -19.30
C LEU A 81 -12.83 -11.41 -18.61
N ARG A 82 -11.50 -11.33 -18.58
CA ARG A 82 -10.64 -12.23 -17.80
C ARG A 82 -9.73 -11.40 -16.89
N ILE A 83 -9.68 -11.69 -15.60
CA ILE A 83 -8.71 -11.08 -14.68
C ILE A 83 -7.32 -11.64 -15.02
N THR A 84 -6.37 -10.77 -15.31
CA THR A 84 -5.00 -11.17 -15.68
C THR A 84 -3.95 -10.81 -14.63
N ASP A 85 -4.24 -9.85 -13.76
CA ASP A 85 -3.36 -9.48 -12.65
C ASP A 85 -4.19 -8.87 -11.51
N VAL A 86 -3.79 -9.14 -10.27
CA VAL A 86 -4.47 -8.68 -9.05
C VAL A 86 -3.47 -7.96 -8.15
N HIS A 87 -3.67 -6.66 -7.96
CA HIS A 87 -2.89 -5.85 -7.04
C HIS A 87 -3.70 -5.46 -5.80
N LEU A 88 -3.19 -5.87 -4.64
CA LEU A 88 -3.83 -5.70 -3.34
C LEU A 88 -3.01 -4.73 -2.49
N THR A 89 -3.69 -3.87 -1.74
CA THR A 89 -3.05 -2.98 -0.77
C THR A 89 -3.90 -2.79 0.49
N PRO A 90 -3.30 -2.66 1.69
CA PRO A 90 -4.08 -2.55 2.92
C PRO A 90 -4.84 -1.21 2.99
N GLN A 91 -6.08 -1.24 3.49
CA GLN A 91 -6.92 -0.06 3.72
C GLN A 91 -7.70 -0.22 5.03
N GLY A 92 -6.97 -0.24 6.15
CA GLY A 92 -7.54 -0.54 7.48
C GLY A 92 -7.97 -2.00 7.57
N ALA A 93 -9.22 -2.26 7.98
CA ALA A 93 -9.78 -3.61 8.08
C ALA A 93 -10.20 -4.21 6.71
N ASN A 94 -10.09 -3.45 5.63
CA ASN A 94 -10.44 -3.86 4.28
C ASN A 94 -9.21 -3.79 3.37
N THR A 95 -9.35 -4.33 2.16
CA THR A 95 -8.30 -4.33 1.14
C THR A 95 -8.71 -3.46 -0.02
N ARG A 96 -7.80 -2.65 -0.54
CA ARG A 96 -8.00 -2.00 -1.83
C ARG A 96 -7.54 -2.93 -2.95
N VAL A 97 -8.40 -3.09 -3.95
CA VAL A 97 -8.21 -4.00 -5.08
C VAL A 97 -8.10 -3.19 -6.38
N VAL A 98 -7.03 -3.43 -7.12
CA VAL A 98 -6.84 -2.95 -8.50
C VAL A 98 -6.57 -4.17 -9.37
N LEU A 99 -7.31 -4.30 -10.47
CA LEU A 99 -7.22 -5.44 -11.37
C LEU A 99 -6.66 -4.99 -12.72
N ARG A 100 -5.83 -5.84 -13.35
CA ARG A 100 -5.69 -5.84 -14.80
C ARG A 100 -6.64 -6.87 -15.37
N VAL A 101 -7.34 -6.50 -16.43
CA VAL A 101 -8.27 -7.40 -17.10
C VAL A 101 -8.02 -7.40 -18.60
N ALA A 102 -8.12 -8.57 -19.22
CA ALA A 102 -8.30 -8.72 -20.65
C ALA A 102 -9.79 -8.56 -20.97
N LEU A 103 -10.12 -7.67 -21.89
CA LEU A 103 -11.45 -7.46 -22.43
C LEU A 103 -11.44 -7.96 -23.86
N GLU A 104 -12.18 -9.03 -24.11
CA GLU A 104 -12.45 -9.58 -25.43
C GLU A 104 -13.82 -9.09 -25.90
N GLY A 105 -13.90 -8.64 -27.14
CA GLY A 105 -15.16 -8.19 -27.73
C GLY A 105 -15.05 -7.88 -29.23
N GLU A 106 -16.20 -7.66 -29.85
CA GLU A 106 -16.28 -7.31 -31.28
C GLU A 106 -15.69 -5.92 -31.56
N LEU A 107 -15.13 -5.75 -32.76
CA LEU A 107 -14.74 -4.43 -33.27
C LEU A 107 -15.95 -3.73 -33.90
N ASN A 108 -16.09 -2.43 -33.65
CA ASN A 108 -17.05 -1.60 -34.39
C ASN A 108 -16.48 -1.15 -35.75
N ASP A 109 -17.28 -0.43 -36.54
CA ASP A 109 -16.88 0.14 -37.85
C ASP A 109 -15.67 1.09 -37.81
N GLN A 110 -15.14 1.41 -36.62
CA GLN A 110 -14.00 2.30 -36.38
C GLN A 110 -12.80 1.55 -35.78
N ASP A 111 -12.77 0.21 -35.89
CA ASP A 111 -11.74 -0.67 -35.32
C ASP A 111 -11.57 -0.50 -33.80
N SER A 112 -12.63 -0.09 -33.09
CA SER A 112 -12.63 0.00 -31.62
C SER A 112 -13.34 -1.21 -31.03
N LEU A 113 -12.66 -1.90 -30.12
CA LEU A 113 -13.25 -2.98 -29.32
C LEU A 113 -14.46 -2.48 -28.52
N ILE A 114 -15.55 -3.24 -28.59
CA ILE A 114 -16.80 -3.04 -27.85
C ILE A 114 -16.93 -4.14 -26.80
N TYR A 115 -16.96 -3.74 -25.53
CA TYR A 115 -17.22 -4.65 -24.41
C TYR A 115 -18.54 -4.26 -23.76
N GLU A 116 -19.50 -5.18 -23.64
CA GLU A 116 -20.80 -4.93 -23.01
C GLU A 116 -21.48 -3.67 -23.60
N GLY A 117 -21.54 -3.60 -24.94
CA GLY A 117 -22.25 -2.57 -25.69
C GLY A 117 -21.57 -1.19 -25.81
N ALA A 118 -20.36 -1.00 -25.27
CA ALA A 118 -19.62 0.25 -25.46
C ALA A 118 -18.08 0.05 -25.47
N PRO A 119 -17.30 1.01 -26.00
CA PRO A 119 -15.84 0.96 -25.88
C PRO A 119 -15.38 1.05 -24.41
N PRO A 120 -14.25 0.41 -24.04
CA PRO A 120 -13.67 0.51 -22.70
C PRO A 120 -13.00 1.88 -22.51
N ARG A 121 -13.76 2.90 -22.10
CA ARG A 121 -13.24 4.27 -21.90
C ARG A 121 -12.94 4.54 -20.43
N LEU A 122 -11.96 5.40 -20.17
CA LEU A 122 -11.64 5.89 -18.82
C LEU A 122 -12.89 6.40 -18.10
N GLY A 123 -13.05 6.02 -16.83
CA GLY A 123 -14.17 6.42 -15.99
C GLY A 123 -15.41 5.55 -16.10
N ARG A 124 -15.54 4.70 -17.13
CA ARG A 124 -16.60 3.70 -17.22
C ARG A 124 -16.45 2.67 -16.10
N THR A 125 -17.57 2.23 -15.53
CA THR A 125 -17.60 1.14 -14.55
C THR A 125 -18.02 -0.15 -15.23
N LEU A 126 -17.29 -1.23 -14.96
CA LEU A 126 -17.62 -2.59 -15.38
C LEU A 126 -18.00 -3.43 -14.16
N GLY A 127 -19.03 -4.24 -14.29
CA GLY A 127 -19.39 -5.26 -13.32
C GLY A 127 -18.61 -6.55 -13.59
N ILE A 128 -18.24 -7.25 -12.53
CA ILE A 128 -17.71 -8.62 -12.60
C ILE A 128 -18.57 -9.46 -11.66
N ALA A 129 -19.20 -10.49 -12.21
CA ALA A 129 -20.00 -11.44 -11.45
C ALA A 129 -19.52 -12.86 -11.77
N THR A 130 -19.13 -13.58 -10.71
CA THR A 130 -18.81 -15.00 -10.72
C THR A 130 -19.83 -15.76 -9.89
N ASP A 131 -19.68 -17.07 -9.76
CA ASP A 131 -20.45 -17.90 -8.83
C ASP A 131 -20.10 -17.61 -7.35
N ARG A 132 -18.97 -16.96 -7.07
CA ARG A 132 -18.46 -16.72 -5.71
C ARG A 132 -18.59 -15.26 -5.24
N TYR A 133 -18.53 -14.29 -6.14
CA TYR A 133 -18.58 -12.87 -5.79
C TYR A 133 -19.15 -11.99 -6.90
N GLN A 134 -19.51 -10.77 -6.51
CA GLN A 134 -19.86 -9.69 -7.43
C GLN A 134 -19.21 -8.39 -6.99
N ILE A 135 -18.51 -7.73 -7.92
CA ILE A 135 -17.80 -6.46 -7.69
C ILE A 135 -17.99 -5.52 -8.88
N ASN A 136 -17.66 -4.24 -8.69
CA ASN A 136 -17.64 -3.24 -9.75
C ASN A 136 -16.30 -2.53 -9.77
N GLY A 137 -15.74 -2.28 -10.95
CA GLY A 137 -14.46 -1.58 -11.10
C GLY A 137 -14.54 -0.44 -12.11
N GLN A 138 -13.97 0.72 -11.77
CA GLN A 138 -13.87 1.85 -12.69
C GLN A 138 -12.60 1.75 -13.55
N ILE A 139 -12.73 1.87 -14.86
CA ILE A 139 -11.59 1.88 -15.80
C ILE A 139 -10.72 3.11 -15.51
N ARG A 140 -9.44 2.86 -15.19
CA ARG A 140 -8.42 3.88 -14.92
C ARG A 140 -7.36 4.00 -16.00
N ASP A 141 -7.19 2.96 -16.80
CA ASP A 141 -6.20 2.87 -17.87
C ASP A 141 -6.65 1.81 -18.89
N VAL A 142 -6.22 1.97 -20.14
CA VAL A 142 -6.47 1.05 -21.25
C VAL A 142 -5.20 0.97 -22.08
N GLY A 143 -4.76 -0.23 -22.44
CA GLY A 143 -3.57 -0.43 -23.25
C GLY A 143 -3.32 -1.91 -23.57
N ASP A 144 -2.10 -2.23 -23.98
CA ASP A 144 -1.79 -3.53 -24.57
C ASP A 144 -1.16 -4.55 -23.60
N SER A 145 -0.72 -4.10 -22.42
CA SER A 145 -0.07 -4.99 -21.44
C SER A 145 -1.08 -5.84 -20.67
N ASP A 146 -0.75 -7.10 -20.41
CA ASP A 146 -1.60 -8.04 -19.66
C ASP A 146 -1.44 -7.96 -18.13
N SER A 147 -0.48 -7.18 -17.65
CA SER A 147 -0.14 -7.05 -16.23
C SER A 147 -0.05 -5.58 -15.79
N LEU A 148 -0.18 -5.34 -14.48
CA LEU A 148 0.07 -4.05 -13.88
C LEU A 148 1.58 -3.82 -13.78
N THR A 149 2.03 -2.64 -14.18
CA THR A 149 3.40 -2.22 -13.88
C THR A 149 3.53 -1.97 -12.39
N THR A 150 4.26 -2.85 -11.68
CA THR A 150 4.53 -2.72 -10.25
C THR A 150 5.99 -2.35 -9.99
N GLU A 151 6.23 -1.68 -8.87
CA GLU A 151 7.56 -1.22 -8.47
C GLU A 151 7.68 -1.26 -6.96
N GLN A 152 8.84 -1.71 -6.47
CA GLN A 152 9.19 -1.66 -5.06
C GLN A 152 9.81 -0.32 -4.72
N GLN A 153 9.32 0.31 -3.66
CA GLN A 153 9.77 1.61 -3.19
C GLN A 153 10.03 1.59 -1.70
N ARG A 154 11.29 1.82 -1.32
CA ARG A 154 11.65 2.06 0.07
C ARG A 154 11.10 3.40 0.55
N VAL A 155 10.58 3.42 1.77
CA VAL A 155 10.07 4.61 2.47
C VAL A 155 10.52 4.61 3.94
N LEU A 156 10.65 5.80 4.51
CA LEU A 156 10.73 5.98 5.96
C LEU A 156 9.38 6.47 6.46
N LEU A 157 8.77 5.73 7.37
CA LEU A 157 7.49 6.04 8.00
C LEU A 157 7.71 6.51 9.44
N SER A 158 6.95 7.51 9.87
CA SER A 158 6.89 7.95 11.27
C SER A 158 5.49 7.76 11.85
N SER A 159 5.39 7.35 13.11
CA SER A 159 4.11 7.34 13.82
C SER A 159 4.28 7.32 15.34
N ARG A 160 3.28 7.83 16.07
CA ARG A 160 3.16 7.66 17.53
C ARG A 160 2.12 6.59 17.82
N VAL A 161 2.57 5.47 18.35
CA VAL A 161 1.73 4.29 18.66
C VAL A 161 1.75 3.99 20.15
N ASP A 162 0.86 3.10 20.58
CA ASP A 162 0.88 2.59 21.95
C ASP A 162 2.03 1.59 22.15
N ALA A 163 2.47 1.42 23.40
CA ALA A 163 3.64 0.62 23.73
C ALA A 163 3.57 -0.83 23.23
N GLY A 164 2.40 -1.47 23.29
CA GLY A 164 2.21 -2.83 22.75
C GLY A 164 2.45 -2.89 21.24
N THR A 165 1.82 -2.02 20.47
CA THR A 165 2.06 -1.93 19.02
C THR A 165 3.53 -1.64 18.67
N ALA A 166 4.23 -0.86 19.51
CA ALA A 166 5.65 -0.61 19.32
C ALA A 166 6.54 -1.85 19.54
N GLU A 167 6.09 -2.80 20.36
CA GLU A 167 6.75 -4.09 20.59
C GLU A 167 6.42 -5.10 19.48
N ASP A 168 5.20 -5.04 18.94
CA ASP A 168 4.72 -5.96 17.90
C ASP A 168 5.30 -5.67 16.49
N VAL A 169 5.68 -4.42 16.21
CA VAL A 169 6.27 -4.03 14.91
C VAL A 169 7.75 -4.38 14.89
N THR A 170 8.14 -5.40 14.14
CA THR A 170 9.52 -5.92 14.13
C THR A 170 10.19 -5.89 12.75
N PRO A 171 11.53 -5.71 12.68
CA PRO A 171 12.27 -5.89 11.44
C PRO A 171 12.07 -7.29 10.85
N GLY A 172 11.78 -7.36 9.56
CA GLY A 172 11.49 -8.59 8.84
C GLY A 172 10.00 -8.88 8.67
N ASP A 173 9.10 -8.15 9.34
CA ASP A 173 7.65 -8.34 9.19
C ASP A 173 7.22 -8.22 7.72
N GLU A 174 6.39 -9.17 7.29
CA GLU A 174 5.77 -9.15 5.97
C GLU A 174 4.30 -8.79 6.06
N ILE A 175 3.90 -7.78 5.30
CA ILE A 175 2.50 -7.41 5.13
C ILE A 175 1.99 -8.24 3.96
N ARG A 176 1.14 -9.24 4.25
CA ARG A 176 0.62 -10.19 3.27
C ARG A 176 -0.88 -10.03 3.08
N LEU A 177 -1.33 -10.05 1.83
CA LEU A 177 -2.74 -10.03 1.42
C LEU A 177 -2.97 -11.17 0.42
N SER A 178 -3.83 -12.12 0.75
CA SER A 178 -4.13 -13.31 -0.07
C SER A 178 -2.84 -13.94 -0.63
N ASP A 179 -1.95 -14.31 0.31
CA ASP A 179 -0.60 -14.84 0.12
C ASP A 179 0.45 -13.96 -0.57
N ARG A 180 0.11 -12.75 -1.03
CA ARG A 180 1.03 -11.82 -1.69
C ARG A 180 1.66 -10.85 -0.68
N THR A 181 2.98 -10.77 -0.65
CA THR A 181 3.69 -9.78 0.16
C THR A 181 3.66 -8.41 -0.52
N VAL A 182 2.95 -7.46 0.09
CA VAL A 182 2.73 -6.12 -0.47
C VAL A 182 3.61 -5.06 0.18
N ALA A 183 4.13 -5.35 1.38
CA ALA A 183 5.16 -4.55 2.00
C ALA A 183 6.03 -5.40 2.94
N ARG A 184 7.24 -4.93 3.22
CA ARG A 184 8.15 -5.49 4.21
C ARG A 184 8.65 -4.41 5.14
N VAL A 185 8.70 -4.69 6.44
CA VAL A 185 9.39 -3.84 7.41
C VAL A 185 10.88 -4.22 7.38
N GLU A 186 11.73 -3.28 7.00
CA GLU A 186 13.18 -3.49 6.90
C GLU A 186 13.87 -3.21 8.23
N ASN A 187 13.48 -2.12 8.89
CA ASN A 187 14.09 -1.67 10.14
C ASN A 187 13.10 -0.85 10.97
N VAL A 188 13.25 -0.89 12.29
CA VAL A 188 12.40 -0.20 13.25
C VAL A 188 13.28 0.48 14.30
N THR A 189 13.06 1.77 14.52
CA THR A 189 13.62 2.48 15.68
C THR A 189 12.48 3.00 16.54
N THR A 190 12.54 2.68 17.83
CA THR A 190 11.50 3.00 18.80
C THR A 190 12.04 3.98 19.83
N TYR A 191 11.43 5.15 19.92
CA TYR A 191 11.78 6.21 20.86
C TYR A 191 10.69 6.37 21.92
N THR A 192 11.10 6.71 23.14
CA THR A 192 10.19 7.10 24.21
C THR A 192 9.56 8.46 23.90
N THR A 193 8.41 8.74 24.51
CA THR A 193 7.75 10.05 24.40
C THR A 193 7.49 10.62 25.78
N ASN A 194 6.88 11.81 25.85
CA ASN A 194 6.47 12.40 27.13
C ASN A 194 5.33 11.62 27.81
N ARG A 195 4.75 10.61 27.14
CA ARG A 195 3.79 9.69 27.71
C ARG A 195 4.39 8.28 27.76
N PRO A 196 4.48 7.64 28.94
CA PRO A 196 5.12 6.34 29.08
C PRO A 196 4.41 5.22 28.29
N THR A 197 3.11 5.40 28.04
CA THR A 197 2.29 4.45 27.26
C THR A 197 2.40 4.63 25.74
N ARG A 198 3.10 5.68 25.27
CA ARG A 198 3.20 6.01 23.84
C ARG A 198 4.66 5.98 23.40
N ARG A 199 4.90 5.45 22.21
CA ARG A 199 6.21 5.36 21.58
C ARG A 199 6.18 6.05 20.22
N GLN A 200 7.29 6.67 19.85
CA GLN A 200 7.51 7.21 18.52
C GLN A 200 8.30 6.18 17.72
N LEU A 201 7.71 5.68 16.64
CA LEU A 201 8.34 4.74 15.73
C LEU A 201 8.84 5.47 14.49
N LEU A 202 10.05 5.10 14.07
CA LEU A 202 10.56 5.30 12.73
C LEU A 202 10.72 3.92 12.08
N VAL A 203 9.97 3.67 11.02
CA VAL A 203 9.91 2.37 10.34
C VAL A 203 10.42 2.54 8.92
N GLU A 204 11.53 1.88 8.59
CA GLU A 204 11.93 1.69 7.20
C GLU A 204 11.12 0.53 6.63
N ALA A 205 10.45 0.77 5.50
CA ALA A 205 9.66 -0.25 4.84
C ALA A 205 9.85 -0.22 3.33
N THR A 206 9.82 -1.40 2.70
CA THR A 206 9.70 -1.54 1.25
C THR A 206 8.23 -1.76 0.90
N LEU A 207 7.66 -0.88 0.07
CA LEU A 207 6.29 -0.99 -0.42
C LEU A 207 6.27 -1.48 -1.87
N THR A 208 5.42 -2.44 -2.19
CA THR A 208 5.13 -2.84 -3.58
C THR A 208 3.92 -2.04 -4.05
N GLY A 209 4.14 -1.02 -4.89
CA GLY A 209 3.08 -0.22 -5.46
C GLY A 209 2.83 -0.53 -6.94
N HIS A 210 1.71 -0.05 -7.48
CA HIS A 210 1.43 -0.08 -8.92
C HIS A 210 1.58 1.33 -9.54
N ARG A 211 2.00 1.40 -10.80
CA ARG A 211 2.07 2.64 -11.57
C ARG A 211 0.69 2.98 -12.15
N GLN A 212 0.26 4.21 -11.94
CA GLN A 212 -0.91 4.78 -12.58
C GLN A 212 -0.58 6.20 -13.05
N GLN A 213 -0.67 6.48 -14.35
CA GLN A 213 -0.32 7.78 -14.94
C GLN A 213 1.07 8.25 -14.47
N ASP A 214 2.09 7.41 -14.64
CA ASP A 214 3.48 7.63 -14.23
C ASP A 214 3.71 7.88 -12.73
N ARG A 215 2.73 7.62 -11.87
CA ARG A 215 2.85 7.76 -10.42
C ARG A 215 2.73 6.42 -9.73
N LEU A 216 3.71 6.09 -8.89
CA LEU A 216 3.63 4.94 -8.01
C LEU A 216 2.57 5.17 -6.93
N ARG A 217 1.65 4.24 -6.76
CA ARG A 217 0.59 4.25 -5.75
C ARG A 217 0.68 3.04 -4.85
N PHE A 218 0.39 3.26 -3.58
CA PHE A 218 0.20 2.22 -2.57
C PHE A 218 -1.11 2.54 -1.84
N GLY A 219 -2.09 1.64 -1.91
CA GLY A 219 -3.46 1.98 -1.55
C GLY A 219 -4.06 2.98 -2.55
N GLY A 220 -4.89 3.88 -2.03
CA GLY A 220 -5.49 4.96 -2.83
C GLY A 220 -4.57 6.14 -3.12
N SER A 221 -3.38 6.16 -2.54
CA SER A 221 -2.56 7.37 -2.45
C SER A 221 -1.24 7.20 -3.21
N PRO A 222 -0.70 8.29 -3.79
CA PRO A 222 0.63 8.25 -4.37
C PRO A 222 1.68 8.09 -3.27
N VAL A 223 2.74 7.33 -3.53
CA VAL A 223 3.87 7.15 -2.60
C VAL A 223 4.71 8.44 -2.58
N ARG A 224 4.40 9.34 -1.65
CA ARG A 224 5.00 10.68 -1.53
C ARG A 224 5.11 11.10 -0.08
N ARG A 225 6.10 11.95 0.24
CA ARG A 225 6.26 12.56 1.56
C ARG A 225 4.96 13.19 2.04
N GLY A 226 4.65 13.00 3.33
CA GLY A 226 3.46 13.49 4.01
C GLY A 226 2.20 12.65 3.78
N GLN A 227 2.23 11.64 2.91
CA GLN A 227 1.11 10.71 2.75
C GLN A 227 1.11 9.66 3.86
N SER A 228 -0.08 9.19 4.23
CA SER A 228 -0.22 8.10 5.19
C SER A 228 -0.25 6.74 4.50
N VAL A 229 0.37 5.76 5.14
CA VAL A 229 0.41 4.36 4.72
C VAL A 229 -0.05 3.51 5.89
N THR A 230 -0.90 2.53 5.60
CA THR A 230 -1.33 1.51 6.57
C THR A 230 -0.59 0.22 6.28
N LEU A 231 0.08 -0.31 7.29
CA LEU A 231 0.71 -1.63 7.31
C LEU A 231 0.00 -2.46 8.37
N SER A 232 -0.52 -3.62 8.00
CA SER A 232 -1.32 -4.46 8.90
C SER A 232 -0.87 -5.91 8.82
N THR A 233 -0.75 -6.54 9.98
CA THR A 233 -0.54 -7.98 10.17
C THR A 233 -1.70 -8.55 11.00
N SER A 234 -1.62 -9.83 11.40
CA SER A 234 -2.57 -10.37 12.40
C SER A 234 -2.40 -9.75 13.78
N GLU A 235 -1.19 -9.28 14.10
CA GLU A 235 -0.82 -8.80 15.43
C GLU A 235 -1.06 -7.29 15.59
N TYR A 236 -0.86 -6.50 14.53
CA TYR A 236 -0.95 -5.05 14.62
C TYR A 236 -1.49 -4.35 13.38
N THR A 237 -1.87 -3.08 13.56
CA THR A 237 -2.07 -2.13 12.47
C THR A 237 -1.28 -0.87 12.75
N PHE A 238 -0.32 -0.59 11.88
CA PHE A 238 0.55 0.58 11.92
C PHE A 238 0.12 1.60 10.86
N ASN A 239 -0.25 2.80 11.31
CA ASN A 239 -0.57 3.92 10.43
C ASN A 239 0.57 4.94 10.48
N GLY A 240 1.45 4.89 9.47
CA GLY A 240 2.63 5.74 9.37
C GLY A 240 2.45 6.89 8.40
N ARG A 241 3.14 8.00 8.63
CA ARG A 241 3.31 9.10 7.66
C ARG A 241 4.66 8.94 6.96
N ILE A 242 4.69 9.06 5.64
CA ILE A 242 5.92 9.00 4.84
C ILE A 242 6.76 10.26 5.11
N GLU A 243 7.92 10.10 5.72
CA GLU A 243 8.92 11.16 5.90
C GLU A 243 9.89 11.23 4.71
N GLN A 244 10.19 10.09 4.09
CA GLN A 244 11.10 10.00 2.95
C GLN A 244 10.68 8.91 1.97
N VAL A 245 10.94 9.15 0.68
CA VAL A 245 10.73 8.20 -0.41
C VAL A 245 12.06 8.03 -1.15
N GLY A 246 12.54 6.80 -1.23
CA GLY A 246 13.76 6.44 -1.94
C GLY A 246 15.04 7.11 -1.41
N GLY A 247 16.10 6.93 -2.20
CA GLY A 247 17.46 7.32 -1.84
C GLY A 247 18.10 6.31 -0.88
N ASP A 248 19.17 6.74 -0.21
CA ASP A 248 19.77 5.99 0.88
C ASP A 248 18.88 6.14 2.12
N ILE A 249 17.76 5.41 2.12
CA ILE A 249 16.98 5.18 3.34
C ILE A 249 17.80 4.17 4.12
N SER A 250 18.88 4.64 4.70
CA SER A 250 19.27 4.16 6.00
C SER A 250 18.64 5.15 6.98
N LEU A 251 18.63 4.81 8.26
CA LEU A 251 18.24 5.71 9.33
C LEU A 251 19.22 6.92 9.47
N GLY A 252 19.89 7.37 8.40
CA GLY A 252 20.86 8.45 8.35
C GLY A 252 22.14 8.15 9.15
N GLU A 253 23.21 8.90 8.85
CA GLU A 253 24.32 8.99 9.79
C GLU A 253 23.83 9.71 11.06
N THR A 254 24.14 9.14 12.21
CA THR A 254 23.91 9.80 13.48
C THR A 254 25.13 10.64 13.84
N THR A 255 24.88 11.87 14.30
CA THR A 255 25.89 12.75 14.85
C THR A 255 25.53 13.10 16.29
N THR A 256 26.51 13.18 17.18
CA THR A 256 26.28 13.63 18.56
C THR A 256 26.52 15.12 18.64
N ARG A 257 25.57 15.87 19.19
CA ARG A 257 25.72 17.32 19.41
C ARG A 257 25.38 17.71 20.83
N THR A 258 26.13 18.67 21.36
CA THR A 258 25.79 19.33 22.62
C THR A 258 24.61 20.27 22.39
N VAL A 259 23.58 20.11 23.20
CA VAL A 259 22.35 20.90 23.18
C VAL A 259 22.12 21.43 24.58
N THR A 260 21.92 22.74 24.70
CA THR A 260 21.45 23.34 25.96
C THR A 260 19.93 23.37 25.92
N LEU A 261 19.31 22.79 26.93
CA LEU A 261 17.87 22.72 27.12
C LEU A 261 17.50 23.55 28.35
N ARG A 262 16.39 24.27 28.30
CA ARG A 262 15.89 25.08 29.40
C ARG A 262 14.49 24.67 29.80
N MET A 263 14.27 24.62 31.10
CA MET A 263 12.97 24.42 31.73
C MET A 263 12.69 25.59 32.66
N GLU A 264 11.46 26.11 32.60
CA GLU A 264 10.99 27.21 33.43
C GLU A 264 9.93 26.67 34.41
N ASP A 265 9.79 27.32 35.57
CA ASP A 265 8.79 26.98 36.60
C ASP A 265 8.81 25.52 37.07
N VAL A 266 10.00 24.94 37.20
CA VAL A 266 10.18 23.56 37.67
C VAL A 266 10.11 23.49 39.18
N ARG A 267 9.31 22.59 39.74
CA ARG A 267 9.31 22.34 41.18
C ARG A 267 10.69 21.87 41.66
N GLU A 268 11.17 22.41 42.77
CA GLU A 268 12.50 22.11 43.33
C GLU A 268 12.78 20.61 43.47
N ASP A 269 11.82 19.82 43.96
CA ASP A 269 11.96 18.37 44.10
C ASP A 269 12.13 17.63 42.76
N PHE A 270 11.54 18.15 41.68
CA PHE A 270 11.76 17.62 40.34
C PHE A 270 13.07 18.11 39.73
N ALA A 271 13.47 19.36 40.00
CA ALA A 271 14.74 19.91 39.54
C ALA A 271 15.93 19.13 40.15
N ASP A 272 15.85 18.81 41.44
CA ASP A 272 16.86 18.02 42.16
C ASP A 272 16.95 16.57 41.65
N ALA A 273 15.90 16.06 41.01
CA ALA A 273 15.87 14.71 40.44
C ALA A 273 16.57 14.60 39.08
N ILE A 274 17.06 15.71 38.51
CA ILE A 274 17.78 15.74 37.22
C ILE A 274 19.26 15.93 37.51
N GLU A 275 20.07 14.92 37.24
CA GLU A 275 21.50 14.91 37.58
C GLU A 275 22.39 14.66 36.35
N PRO A 276 23.62 15.22 36.32
CA PRO A 276 24.62 14.83 35.35
C PRO A 276 24.90 13.33 35.35
N GLY A 277 25.10 12.76 34.17
CA GLY A 277 25.34 11.33 33.97
C GLY A 277 24.08 10.52 33.65
N MET A 278 22.88 11.10 33.81
CA MET A 278 21.63 10.50 33.36
C MET A 278 21.61 10.32 31.84
N VAL A 279 20.97 9.25 31.37
CA VAL A 279 20.98 8.86 29.97
C VAL A 279 19.63 8.33 29.53
N GLU A 280 19.24 8.66 28.31
CA GLU A 280 18.18 7.98 27.59
C GLU A 280 18.79 6.93 26.65
N ARG A 281 18.18 5.74 26.61
CA ARG A 281 18.60 4.65 25.70
C ARG A 281 17.48 4.15 24.82
N THR A 282 17.86 3.73 23.61
CA THR A 282 17.03 2.94 22.68
C THR A 282 17.79 1.66 22.38
N GLY A 283 17.33 0.53 22.92
CA GLY A 283 18.14 -0.69 22.99
C GLY A 283 19.46 -0.42 23.71
N ASP A 284 20.58 -0.83 23.12
CA ASP A 284 21.92 -0.58 23.65
C ASP A 284 22.48 0.81 23.31
N THR A 285 21.77 1.59 22.48
CA THR A 285 22.25 2.89 22.00
C THR A 285 21.85 4.01 22.95
N THR A 286 22.81 4.83 23.37
CA THR A 286 22.54 6.05 24.13
C THR A 286 22.11 7.15 23.17
N VAL A 287 20.87 7.61 23.31
CA VAL A 287 20.30 8.65 22.43
C VAL A 287 20.40 10.04 23.05
N ALA A 288 20.48 10.13 24.38
CA ALA A 288 20.76 11.36 25.10
C ALA A 288 21.59 11.09 26.34
N ARG A 289 22.50 12.02 26.66
CA ARG A 289 23.26 12.03 27.92
C ARG A 289 23.24 13.43 28.50
N VAL A 290 22.82 13.55 29.75
CA VAL A 290 22.97 14.79 30.52
C VAL A 290 24.43 14.91 30.96
N THR A 291 25.10 15.98 30.57
CA THR A 291 26.51 16.25 30.92
C THR A 291 26.65 17.37 31.94
N GLY A 292 25.66 18.26 32.06
CA GLY A 292 25.62 19.31 33.06
C GLY A 292 24.18 19.72 33.39
N VAL A 293 23.97 20.15 34.63
CA VAL A 293 22.69 20.68 35.13
C VAL A 293 23.00 21.90 36.00
N GLU A 294 22.33 23.01 35.70
CA GLU A 294 22.38 24.25 36.47
C GLU A 294 20.96 24.60 36.91
N THR A 295 20.78 24.91 38.19
CA THR A 295 19.48 25.17 38.79
C THR A 295 19.51 26.50 39.52
N GLU A 296 18.63 27.41 39.16
CA GLU A 296 18.49 28.74 39.75
C GLU A 296 17.05 28.95 40.26
N PRO A 297 16.80 29.76 41.30
CA PRO A 297 15.44 30.13 41.68
C PRO A 297 14.71 30.84 40.53
N SER A 298 13.47 30.45 40.23
CA SER A 298 12.63 31.23 39.31
C SER A 298 12.34 32.61 39.92
N LEU A 299 12.10 33.64 39.11
CA LEU A 299 11.82 34.98 39.62
C LEU A 299 10.31 35.26 39.69
N ILE A 300 9.85 35.90 40.77
CA ILE A 300 8.48 36.39 40.91
C ILE A 300 8.47 37.90 41.19
N ILE A 301 7.39 38.53 40.76
CA ILE A 301 7.10 39.92 41.09
C ILE A 301 6.22 39.94 42.35
N ALA A 302 6.75 40.45 43.46
CA ALA A 302 6.04 40.60 44.71
C ALA A 302 5.72 42.08 44.99
N THR A 303 4.52 42.34 45.51
CA THR A 303 4.11 43.69 45.94
C THR A 303 4.22 43.79 47.46
N GLY A 304 4.99 44.76 47.95
CA GLY A 304 5.15 45.04 49.37
C GLY A 304 3.90 45.70 49.98
N GLU A 305 3.81 45.70 51.31
CA GLU A 305 2.70 46.32 52.05
C GLU A 305 2.62 47.85 51.85
N ASP A 306 3.71 48.46 51.38
CA ASP A 306 3.82 49.88 51.00
C ASP A 306 3.47 50.14 49.52
N GLY A 307 3.08 49.12 48.76
CA GLY A 307 2.82 49.19 47.33
C GLY A 307 4.07 49.15 46.43
N SER A 308 5.26 48.91 47.00
CA SER A 308 6.49 48.73 46.22
C SER A 308 6.47 47.43 45.40
N VAL A 309 7.02 47.45 44.18
CA VAL A 309 7.13 46.28 43.30
C VAL A 309 8.58 45.77 43.34
N ASN A 310 8.77 44.53 43.80
CA ASN A 310 10.09 43.91 43.95
C ASN A 310 10.17 42.62 43.13
N VAL A 311 11.34 42.34 42.57
CA VAL A 311 11.66 41.04 41.95
C VAL A 311 12.38 40.20 43.00
N VAL A 312 11.81 39.05 43.34
CA VAL A 312 12.33 38.15 44.38
C VAL A 312 12.32 36.70 43.88
N ASP A 313 13.09 35.84 44.53
CA ASP A 313 13.15 34.43 44.21
C ASP A 313 11.83 33.72 44.54
N HIS A 314 11.42 32.79 43.67
CA HIS A 314 10.30 31.90 43.90
C HIS A 314 10.71 30.91 45.00
N PRO A 315 9.90 30.74 46.06
CA PRO A 315 10.28 29.92 47.21
C PRO A 315 10.51 28.44 46.84
N VAL A 316 9.83 27.95 45.80
CA VAL A 316 9.78 26.51 45.45
C VAL A 316 10.00 26.17 43.97
N ASN A 317 10.00 27.16 43.07
CA ASN A 317 10.16 26.91 41.64
C ASN A 317 11.57 27.30 41.23
N ARG A 318 12.09 26.59 40.25
CA ARG A 318 13.45 26.68 39.74
C ARG A 318 13.42 26.83 38.23
N GLU A 319 14.35 27.60 37.70
CA GLU A 319 14.78 27.53 36.31
C GLU A 319 15.89 26.47 36.23
N VAL A 320 15.78 25.53 35.29
CA VAL A 320 16.74 24.44 35.12
C VAL A 320 17.32 24.51 33.72
N THR A 321 18.65 24.64 33.65
CA THR A 321 19.42 24.59 32.41
C THR A 321 20.18 23.26 32.35
N ILE A 322 19.89 22.47 31.32
CA ILE A 322 20.47 21.14 31.10
C ILE A 322 21.38 21.22 29.89
N THR A 323 22.65 20.86 30.07
CA THR A 323 23.57 20.59 28.96
C THR A 323 23.53 19.11 28.67
N ALA A 324 23.15 18.73 27.46
CA ALA A 324 23.03 17.34 27.05
C ALA A 324 23.70 17.05 25.71
N GLU A 325 24.34 15.89 25.59
CA GLU A 325 24.76 15.33 24.32
C GLU A 325 23.59 14.53 23.73
N LEU A 326 23.05 14.99 22.61
CA LEU A 326 21.97 14.32 21.90
C LEU A 326 22.50 13.63 20.65
N GLN A 327 22.09 12.38 20.44
CA GLN A 327 22.28 11.70 19.16
C GLN A 327 21.24 12.22 18.18
N LEU A 328 21.70 13.07 17.26
CA LEU A 328 20.90 13.66 16.20
C LEU A 328 21.08 12.90 14.91
N ARG A 329 20.09 13.00 14.03
CA ARG A 329 20.11 12.40 12.71
C ARG A 329 20.07 13.48 11.65
N GLU A 330 20.94 13.36 10.65
CA GLU A 330 20.85 14.23 9.48
C GLU A 330 19.70 13.78 8.58
N THR A 331 18.80 14.70 8.28
CA THR A 331 17.71 14.48 7.32
C THR A 331 17.81 15.50 6.20
N SER A 332 17.12 15.25 5.09
CA SER A 332 16.98 16.23 3.99
C SER A 332 16.40 17.59 4.43
N SER A 333 15.86 17.68 5.65
CA SER A 333 15.20 18.85 6.20
C SER A 333 15.97 19.50 7.36
N GLY A 334 17.14 18.95 7.72
CA GLY A 334 17.97 19.38 8.85
C GLY A 334 18.16 18.28 9.88
N LEU A 335 18.68 18.65 11.05
CA LEU A 335 18.89 17.72 12.16
C LEU A 335 17.56 17.35 12.81
N ALA A 336 17.41 16.07 13.13
CA ALA A 336 16.27 15.56 13.87
C ALA A 336 16.71 14.79 15.12
N PHE A 337 15.98 14.98 16.21
CA PHE A 337 16.08 14.19 17.42
C PHE A 337 14.80 13.35 17.57
N LYS A 338 14.94 12.02 17.68
CA LYS A 338 13.81 11.08 17.80
C LYS A 338 12.75 11.23 16.68
N GLY A 339 13.18 11.69 15.50
CA GLY A 339 12.33 11.93 14.32
C GLY A 339 11.80 13.35 14.18
N ASP A 340 11.84 14.16 15.25
CA ASP A 340 11.38 15.54 15.24
C ASP A 340 12.53 16.51 14.93
N GLN A 341 12.31 17.50 14.07
CA GLN A 341 13.34 18.51 13.76
C GLN A 341 13.76 19.29 15.01
N ILE A 342 15.07 19.41 15.21
CA ILE A 342 15.62 20.17 16.33
C ILE A 342 16.23 21.49 15.84
N ARG A 343 15.82 22.57 16.50
CA ARG A 343 16.33 23.94 16.34
C ARG A 343 16.16 24.66 17.66
N GLN A 344 16.74 25.85 17.77
CA GLN A 344 16.43 26.73 18.89
C GLN A 344 14.91 26.98 18.97
N GLY A 345 14.35 26.84 20.16
CA GLY A 345 12.92 26.89 20.45
C GLY A 345 12.17 25.57 20.28
N SER A 346 12.81 24.49 19.80
CA SER A 346 12.17 23.16 19.75
C SER A 346 11.99 22.59 21.15
N THR A 347 10.83 21.97 21.40
CA THR A 347 10.61 21.14 22.59
C THR A 347 11.31 19.79 22.42
N VAL A 348 12.09 19.39 23.41
CA VAL A 348 12.83 18.13 23.47
C VAL A 348 12.34 17.34 24.67
N THR A 349 12.01 16.07 24.44
CA THR A 349 11.66 15.14 25.52
C THR A 349 12.76 14.13 25.75
N LEU A 350 13.27 14.11 26.99
CA LEU A 350 14.25 13.13 27.46
C LEU A 350 13.61 12.19 28.47
N ASP A 351 13.75 10.89 28.26
CA ASP A 351 13.42 9.87 29.26
C ASP A 351 14.70 9.41 29.96
N LEU A 352 14.95 9.99 31.13
CA LEU A 352 16.15 9.77 31.94
C LEU A 352 16.00 8.56 32.89
N GLY A 353 14.94 7.76 32.73
CA GLY A 353 14.66 6.56 33.52
C GLY A 353 13.94 6.86 34.83
N THR A 354 14.48 7.77 35.66
CA THR A 354 13.83 8.22 36.91
C THR A 354 12.97 9.46 36.73
N ALA A 355 13.20 10.22 35.65
CA ALA A 355 12.47 11.42 35.31
C ALA A 355 12.25 11.52 33.80
N THR A 356 11.07 11.98 33.38
CA THR A 356 10.80 12.37 32.00
C THR A 356 10.81 13.89 31.92
N VAL A 357 11.78 14.44 31.21
CA VAL A 357 11.99 15.88 31.06
C VAL A 357 11.43 16.34 29.73
N GLU A 358 10.64 17.41 29.76
CA GLU A 358 10.24 18.17 28.57
C GLU A 358 10.82 19.58 28.67
N ALA A 359 11.74 19.93 27.77
CA ALA A 359 12.53 21.16 27.86
C ALA A 359 12.65 21.84 26.50
N THR A 360 12.92 23.15 26.48
CA THR A 360 13.09 23.93 25.25
C THR A 360 14.56 24.01 24.89
N ALA A 361 14.93 23.65 23.65
CA ALA A 361 16.29 23.82 23.16
C ALA A 361 16.62 25.31 23.01
N VAL A 362 17.60 25.81 23.77
CA VAL A 362 18.08 27.20 23.69
C VAL A 362 19.31 27.35 22.81
N SER A 363 20.11 26.29 22.67
CA SER A 363 21.25 26.23 21.76
C SER A 363 21.42 24.81 21.21
N VAL A 364 21.92 24.70 19.98
CA VAL A 364 22.36 23.44 19.38
C VAL A 364 23.76 23.72 18.85
N GLU A 365 24.79 23.24 19.54
CA GLU A 365 26.18 23.48 19.17
C GLU A 365 26.50 22.76 17.84
N ARG A 366 27.51 23.26 17.13
CA ARG A 366 27.75 22.87 15.74
C ARG A 366 28.61 21.64 15.58
#